data_AF-A0AA95HSW4-F1
#
_entry.id   AF-A0AA95HSW4-F1
#
_cell.length_a   1.000
_cell.length_b   1.000
_cell.length_c   1.000
_cell.angle_alpha   90.00
_cell.angle_beta   90.00
_cell.angle_gamma   90.00
#
_symmetry.space_group_name_H-M   'P 1'
#
loop_
_entity.id
_entity.type
_entity.pdbx_description
1 polymer ?
#
loop_
_entity_poly.entity_id
_entity_poly.type
_entity_poly.pdbx_seq_one_letter_code
_entity_poly.pdbx_strand_id
1 'polypeptide(L)'
;MKNAKGNGDFDDLLDKIAECSREVNEKINNPGTEVITDSLRIREDNGKMGLIVGEQIVIPTEYEELIIAEDGFVLACKRDKWGVLDIYGRTILPCVYQWVYYDVSAKVWIAKSFAMGLYNSQGALLLPGRIDYIGSFVDGKAPVWLNSVLGWIDTKGQLSDGFAEDVTESFLKEEKGEWQVLGVCLIY
;
A
#
# COMPACT_ATOMS: atom_id res chain seq x y z
N MET A 1 -22.40 -8.27 -54.67
CA MET A 1 -21.43 -7.58 -53.80
C MET A 1 -22.21 -6.86 -52.71
N LYS A 2 -22.23 -7.35 -51.46
CA LYS A 2 -22.91 -6.66 -50.35
C LYS A 2 -22.01 -6.59 -49.11
N ASN A 3 -21.90 -5.36 -48.63
CA ASN A 3 -21.74 -4.88 -47.26
C ASN A 3 -20.41 -5.10 -46.55
N ALA A 4 -19.58 -4.05 -46.62
CA ALA A 4 -18.77 -3.60 -45.49
C ALA A 4 -19.71 -3.04 -44.40
N LYS A 5 -19.59 -3.55 -43.17
CA LYS A 5 -20.07 -2.90 -41.95
C LYS A 5 -19.21 -3.37 -40.78
N GLY A 6 -18.73 -2.42 -39.99
CA GLY A 6 -18.48 -2.63 -38.56
C GLY A 6 -17.02 -2.68 -38.12
N ASN A 7 -16.24 -1.61 -38.31
CA ASN A 7 -15.13 -1.30 -37.39
C ASN A 7 -15.36 -0.01 -36.59
N GLY A 8 -16.22 0.90 -37.08
CA GLY A 8 -16.48 2.19 -36.40
C GLY A 8 -17.09 2.07 -35.00
N ASP A 9 -17.96 1.07 -34.75
CA ASP A 9 -18.62 0.91 -33.44
C ASP A 9 -17.67 0.38 -32.36
N PHE A 10 -16.62 -0.36 -32.73
CA PHE A 10 -15.65 -0.89 -31.77
C PHE A 10 -14.58 0.15 -31.42
N ASP A 11 -14.09 0.88 -32.42
CA ASP A 11 -13.15 1.98 -32.20
C ASP A 11 -13.81 3.12 -31.40
N ASP A 12 -15.09 3.44 -31.68
CA ASP A 12 -15.87 4.42 -30.90
C ASP A 12 -16.15 3.93 -29.46
N LEU A 13 -16.29 2.62 -29.25
CA LEU A 13 -16.39 2.05 -27.90
C LEU A 13 -15.06 2.14 -27.14
N LEU A 14 -13.94 1.87 -27.81
CA LEU A 14 -12.61 1.99 -27.21
C LEU A 14 -12.26 3.44 -26.86
N ASP A 15 -12.64 4.39 -27.73
CA ASP A 15 -12.45 5.81 -27.47
C ASP A 15 -13.29 6.29 -26.28
N LYS A 16 -14.55 5.82 -26.16
CA LYS A 16 -15.39 6.10 -24.97
C LYS A 16 -14.85 5.49 -23.68
N ILE A 17 -14.30 4.27 -23.75
CA ILE A 17 -13.66 3.62 -22.59
C ILE A 17 -12.39 4.38 -22.20
N ALA A 18 -11.60 4.84 -23.18
CA ALA A 18 -10.40 5.63 -22.96
C ALA A 18 -10.71 7.02 -22.38
N GLU A 19 -11.78 7.67 -22.84
CA GLU A 19 -12.26 8.94 -22.32
C GLU A 19 -12.79 8.79 -20.89
N CYS A 20 -13.63 7.79 -20.61
CA CYS A 20 -14.05 7.45 -19.24
C CYS A 20 -12.86 7.17 -18.32
N SER A 21 -11.86 6.42 -18.80
CA SER A 21 -10.65 6.13 -18.02
C SER A 21 -9.82 7.39 -17.77
N ARG A 22 -9.77 8.32 -18.74
CA ARG A 22 -9.06 9.59 -18.62
C ARG A 22 -9.76 10.53 -17.64
N GLU A 23 -11.08 10.67 -17.70
CA GLU A 23 -11.86 11.46 -16.74
C GLU A 23 -11.78 10.92 -15.31
N VAL A 24 -11.79 9.59 -15.16
CA VAL A 24 -11.58 8.93 -13.85
C VAL A 24 -10.17 9.22 -13.34
N ASN A 25 -9.15 9.11 -14.18
CA ASN A 25 -7.76 9.40 -13.80
C ASN A 25 -7.48 10.88 -13.54
N GLU A 26 -8.12 11.80 -14.25
CA GLU A 26 -8.03 13.25 -14.00
C GLU A 26 -8.68 13.64 -12.67
N LYS A 27 -9.80 13.00 -12.30
CA LYS A 27 -10.41 13.17 -10.98
C LYS A 27 -9.58 12.57 -9.85
N ILE A 28 -8.86 11.47 -10.11
CA ILE A 28 -7.94 10.84 -9.14
C ILE A 28 -6.67 11.69 -8.94
N ASN A 29 -6.15 12.33 -10.00
CA ASN A 29 -4.86 13.02 -9.97
C ASN A 29 -4.95 14.54 -9.69
N ASN A 30 -6.15 15.06 -9.39
CA ASN A 30 -6.32 16.47 -9.04
C ASN A 30 -6.48 16.63 -7.51
N PRO A 31 -5.41 16.95 -6.76
CA PRO A 31 -5.41 17.01 -5.29
C PRO A 31 -6.22 18.19 -4.72
N GLY A 32 -6.95 18.94 -5.55
CA GLY A 32 -7.87 20.02 -5.16
C GLY A 32 -9.34 19.63 -5.05
N THR A 33 -9.66 18.33 -5.06
CA THR A 33 -11.06 17.88 -4.94
C THR A 33 -11.50 17.87 -3.47
N GLU A 34 -11.79 19.06 -2.97
CA GLU A 34 -12.23 19.38 -1.60
C GLU A 34 -13.67 18.87 -1.27
N VAL A 35 -14.17 17.84 -1.96
CA VAL A 35 -15.62 17.50 -1.95
C VAL A 35 -15.92 16.05 -1.54
N ILE A 36 -14.93 15.15 -1.43
CA ILE A 36 -15.21 13.74 -1.07
C ILE A 36 -15.24 13.55 0.45
N THR A 37 -14.42 14.29 1.21
CA THR A 37 -14.24 14.06 2.65
C THR A 37 -15.49 14.30 3.48
N ASP A 38 -16.28 15.34 3.18
CA ASP A 38 -17.49 15.68 3.94
C ASP A 38 -18.62 14.66 3.80
N SER A 39 -18.52 13.79 2.79
CA SER A 39 -19.50 12.73 2.53
C SER A 39 -19.01 11.34 2.95
N LEU A 40 -17.74 11.18 3.36
CA LEU A 40 -17.20 9.91 3.85
C LEU A 40 -17.73 9.63 5.26
N ARG A 41 -18.40 8.49 5.42
CA ARG A 41 -18.94 8.06 6.71
C ARG A 41 -18.61 6.60 6.96
N ILE A 42 -18.19 6.28 8.18
CA ILE A 42 -18.11 4.90 8.63
C ILE A 42 -19.55 4.42 8.84
N ARG A 43 -19.85 3.26 8.27
CA ARG A 43 -21.09 2.52 8.47
C ARG A 43 -20.79 1.29 9.29
N GLU A 44 -21.61 1.05 10.31
CA GLU A 44 -21.52 -0.16 11.13
C GLU A 44 -22.77 -1.02 10.95
N ASP A 45 -22.58 -2.27 10.55
CA ASP A 45 -23.63 -3.28 10.44
C ASP A 45 -23.18 -4.55 11.20
N ASN A 46 -23.97 -5.00 12.18
CA ASN A 46 -23.70 -6.23 12.96
C ASN A 46 -22.28 -6.30 13.58
N GLY A 47 -21.75 -5.17 14.08
CA GLY A 47 -20.41 -5.10 14.67
C GLY A 47 -19.28 -5.20 13.65
N LYS A 48 -19.57 -5.01 12.36
CA LYS A 48 -18.58 -4.84 11.29
C LYS A 48 -18.69 -3.46 10.68
N MET A 49 -17.54 -2.90 10.31
CA MET A 49 -17.41 -1.56 9.74
C MET A 49 -17.18 -1.63 8.23
N GLY A 50 -17.75 -0.64 7.55
CA GLY A 50 -17.58 -0.32 6.14
C GLY A 50 -17.50 1.19 5.96
N LEU A 51 -17.24 1.65 4.73
CA LEU A 51 -17.15 3.06 4.38
C LEU A 51 -18.15 3.37 3.28
N ILE A 52 -18.90 4.45 3.47
CA ILE A 52 -19.90 4.92 2.51
C ILE A 52 -19.60 6.36 2.08
N VAL A 53 -19.99 6.70 0.86
CA VAL A 53 -20.06 8.07 0.34
C VAL A 53 -21.52 8.34 -0.03
N GLY A 54 -22.17 9.23 0.72
CA GLY A 54 -23.63 9.37 0.65
C GLY A 54 -24.32 8.06 1.06
N GLU A 55 -25.02 7.41 0.14
CA GLU A 55 -25.66 6.10 0.35
C GLU A 55 -24.87 4.93 -0.28
N GLN A 56 -23.83 5.23 -1.07
CA GLN A 56 -23.06 4.21 -1.77
C GLN A 56 -22.01 3.58 -0.85
N ILE A 57 -22.00 2.26 -0.76
CA ILE A 57 -20.94 1.50 -0.08
C ILE A 57 -19.71 1.47 -0.98
N VAL A 58 -18.59 1.97 -0.45
CA VAL A 58 -17.28 1.99 -1.12
C VAL A 58 -16.35 0.95 -0.51
N ILE A 59 -16.37 0.80 0.81
CA ILE A 59 -15.71 -0.31 1.52
C ILE A 59 -16.81 -1.17 2.15
N PRO A 60 -16.90 -2.47 1.82
CA PRO A 60 -17.92 -3.36 2.38
C PRO A 60 -17.86 -3.45 3.91
N THR A 61 -19.01 -3.69 4.55
CA THR A 61 -19.15 -3.87 6.00
C THR A 61 -18.65 -5.24 6.46
N GLU A 62 -17.35 -5.47 6.33
CA GLU A 62 -16.70 -6.75 6.65
C GLU A 62 -15.48 -6.64 7.58
N TYR A 63 -15.13 -5.41 7.98
CA TYR A 63 -13.96 -5.13 8.83
C TYR A 63 -14.36 -5.06 10.30
N GLU A 64 -13.45 -5.43 11.20
CA GLU A 64 -13.64 -5.26 12.65
C GLU A 64 -13.45 -3.81 13.06
N GLU A 65 -12.57 -3.11 12.37
CA GLU A 65 -12.26 -1.71 12.62
C GLU A 65 -11.86 -1.03 11.31
N LEU A 66 -12.31 0.21 11.12
CA LEU A 66 -11.85 1.11 10.07
C LEU A 66 -11.47 2.45 10.70
N ILE A 67 -10.28 2.96 10.35
CA ILE A 67 -9.80 4.27 10.79
C ILE A 67 -9.46 5.07 9.54
N ILE A 68 -10.17 6.17 9.31
CA ILE A 68 -9.84 7.11 8.24
C ILE A 68 -8.59 7.88 8.67
N ALA A 69 -7.55 7.80 7.85
CA ALA A 69 -6.29 8.49 8.07
C ALA A 69 -6.15 9.67 7.10
N GLU A 70 -5.07 10.44 7.29
CA GLU A 70 -4.68 11.51 6.36
C GLU A 70 -4.32 10.94 4.97
N ASP A 71 -4.15 11.83 3.99
CA ASP A 71 -3.76 11.49 2.61
C ASP A 71 -4.70 10.52 1.86
N GLY A 72 -5.94 10.35 2.34
CA GLY A 72 -6.93 9.50 1.65
C GLY A 72 -6.73 8.00 1.88
N PHE A 73 -6.14 7.63 3.01
CA PHE A 73 -5.98 6.25 3.43
C PHE A 73 -7.00 5.83 4.48
N VAL A 74 -7.25 4.53 4.54
CA VAL A 74 -8.11 3.89 5.53
C VAL A 74 -7.36 2.70 6.10
N LEU A 75 -7.01 2.75 7.39
CA LEU A 75 -6.52 1.57 8.10
C LEU A 75 -7.70 0.64 8.33
N ALA A 76 -7.49 -0.63 8.05
CA ALA A 76 -8.53 -1.63 8.13
C ALA A 76 -8.06 -2.83 8.95
N CYS A 77 -8.86 -3.25 9.93
CA CYS A 77 -8.63 -4.44 10.73
C CYS A 77 -9.59 -5.55 10.32
N LYS A 78 -9.06 -6.73 9.99
CA LYS A 78 -9.84 -7.92 9.64
C LYS A 78 -9.16 -9.15 10.23
N ARG A 79 -9.87 -9.91 11.06
CA ARG A 79 -9.36 -11.11 11.75
C ARG A 79 -8.11 -10.79 12.59
N ASP A 80 -8.18 -9.73 13.39
CA ASP A 80 -7.08 -9.25 14.26
C ASP A 80 -5.79 -8.88 13.50
N LYS A 81 -5.90 -8.58 12.20
CA LYS A 81 -4.79 -8.14 11.35
C LYS A 81 -5.10 -6.84 10.65
N TRP A 82 -4.09 -5.98 10.62
CA TRP A 82 -4.15 -4.66 10.01
C TRP A 82 -3.67 -4.68 8.57
N GLY A 83 -4.33 -3.87 7.75
CA GLY A 83 -3.96 -3.52 6.40
C GLY A 83 -4.33 -2.06 6.12
N VAL A 84 -4.13 -1.65 4.87
CA VAL A 84 -4.40 -0.30 4.39
C VAL A 84 -5.20 -0.39 3.11
N LEU A 85 -6.28 0.38 3.05
CA LEU A 85 -7.07 0.62 1.87
C LEU A 85 -6.94 2.10 1.50
N ASP A 86 -7.27 2.47 0.27
CA ASP A 86 -7.62 3.86 -0.02
C ASP A 86 -9.10 4.13 0.26
N ILE A 87 -9.51 5.40 0.16
CA ILE A 87 -10.92 5.81 0.32
C ILE A 87 -11.89 5.19 -0.70
N TYR A 88 -11.39 4.54 -1.75
CA TYR A 88 -12.16 3.83 -2.75
C TYR A 88 -12.22 2.32 -2.50
N GLY A 89 -11.62 1.84 -1.40
CA GLY A 89 -11.58 0.43 -1.01
C GLY A 89 -10.55 -0.40 -1.77
N ARG A 90 -9.65 0.21 -2.55
CA ARG A 90 -8.53 -0.52 -3.16
C ARG A 90 -7.52 -0.87 -2.08
N THR A 91 -7.09 -2.13 -2.06
CA THR A 91 -6.07 -2.59 -1.11
C THR A 91 -4.69 -2.04 -1.46
N ILE A 92 -4.12 -1.28 -0.51
CA ILE A 92 -2.73 -0.81 -0.54
C ILE A 92 -1.84 -1.80 0.19
N LEU A 93 -2.24 -2.23 1.40
CA LEU A 93 -1.60 -3.29 2.16
C LEU A 93 -2.67 -4.29 2.62
N PRO A 94 -2.50 -5.60 2.38
CA PRO A 94 -3.47 -6.60 2.83
C PRO A 94 -3.54 -6.67 4.36
N CYS A 95 -4.69 -7.08 4.90
CA CYS A 95 -4.90 -7.29 6.34
C CYS A 95 -4.16 -8.56 6.83
N VAL A 96 -2.84 -8.47 6.94
CA VAL A 96 -1.96 -9.57 7.38
C VAL A 96 -0.97 -9.14 8.45
N TYR A 97 -0.92 -7.84 8.76
CA TYR A 97 0.06 -7.26 9.68
C TYR A 97 -0.47 -7.23 11.11
N GLN A 98 0.42 -7.31 12.10
CA GLN A 98 0.08 -7.07 13.50
C GLN A 98 -0.25 -5.60 13.75
N TRP A 99 0.44 -4.69 13.06
CA TRP A 99 0.14 -3.27 13.03
C TRP A 99 0.75 -2.61 11.79
N VAL A 100 0.21 -1.46 11.41
CA VAL A 100 0.72 -0.58 10.35
C VAL A 100 0.79 0.86 10.87
N TYR A 101 1.77 1.61 10.39
CA TYR A 101 1.99 3.01 10.74
C TYR A 101 2.34 3.79 9.47
N TYR A 102 1.72 4.97 9.30
CA TYR A 102 2.04 5.88 8.21
C TYR A 102 2.93 7.01 8.72
N ASP A 103 4.10 7.17 8.11
CA ASP A 103 4.92 8.36 8.33
C ASP A 103 4.53 9.42 7.29
N VAL A 104 3.72 10.40 7.71
CA VAL A 104 3.21 11.47 6.84
C VAL A 104 4.35 12.28 6.22
N SER A 105 5.46 12.48 6.95
CA SER A 105 6.59 13.29 6.49
C SER A 105 7.35 12.61 5.35
N ALA A 106 7.48 11.28 5.43
CA ALA A 106 8.18 10.47 4.45
C ALA A 106 7.26 9.86 3.38
N LYS A 107 5.93 9.88 3.59
CA LYS A 107 4.91 9.26 2.73
C LYS A 107 5.16 7.77 2.51
N VAL A 108 5.48 7.08 3.60
CA VAL A 108 5.78 5.64 3.63
C VAL A 108 4.98 4.93 4.69
N TRP A 109 4.71 3.64 4.44
CA TRP A 109 4.13 2.74 5.41
C TRP A 109 5.21 1.89 6.07
N ILE A 110 5.11 1.79 7.39
CA ILE A 110 5.87 0.86 8.20
C ILE A 110 4.87 -0.20 8.68
N ALA A 111 5.09 -1.45 8.31
CA ALA A 111 4.19 -2.54 8.67
C ALA A 111 4.94 -3.65 9.42
N LYS A 112 4.38 -4.12 10.53
CA LYS A 112 4.96 -5.17 11.36
C LYS A 112 4.15 -6.44 11.29
N SER A 113 4.85 -7.54 10.98
CA SER A 113 4.38 -8.90 11.23
C SER A 113 5.37 -9.60 12.17
N PHE A 114 6.06 -10.65 11.72
CA PHE A 114 7.19 -11.21 12.45
C PHE A 114 8.38 -10.24 12.52
N ALA A 115 8.62 -9.50 11.44
CA ALA A 115 9.57 -8.39 11.36
C ALA A 115 8.94 -7.18 10.65
N MET A 116 9.65 -6.05 10.64
CA MET A 116 9.20 -4.78 10.05
C MET A 116 9.58 -4.72 8.57
N GLY A 117 8.69 -4.16 7.76
CA GLY A 117 8.96 -3.79 6.38
C GLY A 117 8.58 -2.34 6.10
N LEU A 118 9.21 -1.77 5.08
CA LEU A 118 8.93 -0.42 4.57
C LEU A 118 8.28 -0.51 3.20
N TYR A 119 7.23 0.27 2.99
CA TYR A 119 6.50 0.35 1.73
C TYR A 119 6.29 1.81 1.35
N ASN A 120 6.25 2.12 0.06
CA ASN A 120 5.83 3.44 -0.38
C ASN A 120 4.33 3.64 -0.13
N SER A 121 3.82 4.86 -0.33
CA SER A 121 2.40 5.19 -0.13
C SER A 121 1.42 4.37 -0.99
N GLN A 122 1.88 3.74 -2.08
CA GLN A 122 1.08 2.85 -2.94
C GLN A 122 1.22 1.37 -2.54
N GLY A 123 1.91 1.06 -1.44
CA GLY A 123 2.09 -0.32 -0.96
C GLY A 123 3.19 -1.09 -1.67
N ALA A 124 4.00 -0.46 -2.53
CA ALA A 124 5.15 -1.10 -3.13
C ALA A 124 6.25 -1.29 -2.08
N LEU A 125 6.80 -2.50 -2.01
CA LEU A 125 7.84 -2.85 -1.05
C LEU A 125 9.13 -2.08 -1.33
N LEU A 126 9.62 -1.35 -0.34
CA LEU A 126 10.90 -0.64 -0.36
C LEU A 126 11.98 -1.40 0.42
N LEU A 127 11.60 -1.96 1.58
CA LEU A 127 12.49 -2.77 2.42
C LEU A 127 11.73 -3.99 2.96
N PRO A 128 12.11 -5.23 2.59
CA PRO A 128 11.46 -6.46 3.03
C PRO A 128 11.34 -6.61 4.55
N GLY A 129 10.30 -7.34 4.95
CA GLY A 129 9.90 -7.66 6.32
C GLY A 129 10.87 -8.54 7.13
N ARG A 130 12.16 -8.18 7.21
CA ARG A 130 13.19 -8.85 8.03
C ARG A 130 13.94 -7.89 8.95
N ILE A 131 13.48 -6.66 9.02
CA ILE A 131 14.09 -5.61 9.82
C ILE A 131 13.57 -5.69 11.25
N ASP A 132 14.47 -5.56 12.21
CA ASP A 132 14.13 -5.60 13.62
C ASP A 132 13.37 -4.35 14.02
N TYR A 133 13.86 -3.19 13.57
CA TYR A 133 13.28 -1.89 13.87
C TYR A 133 13.54 -0.85 12.78
N ILE A 134 12.51 -0.04 12.48
CA ILE A 134 12.61 1.17 11.65
C ILE A 134 12.15 2.33 12.55
N GLY A 135 13.03 3.32 12.75
CA GLY A 135 12.69 4.54 13.48
C GLY A 135 11.83 5.48 12.65
N SER A 136 11.36 6.57 13.27
CA SER A 136 10.67 7.65 12.57
C SER A 136 11.59 8.32 11.55
N PHE A 137 11.01 8.81 10.45
CA PHE A 137 11.76 9.60 9.49
C PHE A 137 11.96 11.03 10.00
N VAL A 138 13.20 11.53 9.85
CA VAL A 138 13.58 12.92 10.09
C VAL A 138 14.44 13.35 8.91
N ASP A 139 14.09 14.48 8.28
CA ASP A 139 14.77 15.00 7.07
C ASP A 139 14.96 13.94 5.96
N GLY A 140 13.92 13.11 5.77
CA GLY A 140 13.87 12.09 4.74
C GLY A 140 14.72 10.83 5.01
N LYS A 141 15.22 10.65 6.24
CA LYS A 141 15.98 9.46 6.64
C LYS A 141 15.45 8.87 7.94
N ALA A 142 15.53 7.55 8.07
CA ALA A 142 15.23 6.84 9.30
C ALA A 142 16.38 5.90 9.69
N PRO A 143 16.66 5.74 10.99
CA PRO A 143 17.57 4.72 11.46
C PRO A 143 16.89 3.34 11.39
N VAL A 144 17.67 2.33 11.01
CA VAL A 144 17.19 0.96 10.80
C VAL A 144 18.09 -0.01 11.54
N TRP A 145 17.51 -1.03 12.17
CA TRP A 145 18.26 -2.08 12.85
C TRP A 145 18.00 -3.44 12.22
N LEU A 146 19.09 -4.17 11.98
CA LEU A 146 19.08 -5.57 11.58
C LEU A 146 20.19 -6.29 12.34
N ASN A 147 19.83 -7.33 13.10
CA ASN A 147 20.77 -8.13 13.88
C ASN A 147 21.68 -7.29 14.79
N SER A 148 21.12 -6.25 15.42
CA SER A 148 21.84 -5.26 16.24
C SER A 148 22.81 -4.34 15.49
N VAL A 149 22.89 -4.42 14.15
CA VAL A 149 23.61 -3.46 13.32
C VAL A 149 22.69 -2.28 13.00
N LEU A 150 23.19 -1.06 13.23
CA LEU A 150 22.51 0.19 12.90
C LEU A 150 22.91 0.64 11.48
N GLY A 151 21.91 0.89 10.64
CA GLY A 151 22.04 1.57 9.36
C GLY A 151 21.05 2.71 9.19
N TRP A 152 21.01 3.26 7.98
CA TRP A 152 20.08 4.32 7.61
C TRP A 152 19.37 3.97 6.31
N ILE A 153 18.10 4.35 6.21
CA ILE A 153 17.29 4.25 5.00
C ILE A 153 16.71 5.62 4.66
N ASP A 154 16.59 5.93 3.37
CA ASP A 154 15.85 7.10 2.88
C ASP A 154 14.40 6.77 2.50
N THR A 155 13.61 7.77 2.14
CA THR A 155 12.19 7.60 1.76
C THR A 155 11.98 6.79 0.47
N LYS A 156 13.04 6.56 -0.31
CA LYS A 156 13.03 5.77 -1.54
C LYS A 156 13.50 4.33 -1.32
N GLY A 157 13.85 3.98 -0.09
CA GLY A 157 14.34 2.65 0.26
C GLY A 157 15.86 2.47 0.09
N GLN A 158 16.61 3.54 -0.16
CA GLN A 158 18.06 3.45 -0.33
C GLN A 158 18.73 3.31 1.03
N LEU A 159 19.50 2.24 1.20
CA LEU A 159 20.25 1.93 2.42
C LEU A 159 21.64 2.58 2.35
N SER A 160 22.20 2.94 3.51
CA SER A 160 23.62 3.29 3.61
C SER A 160 24.51 2.11 3.21
N ASP A 161 25.57 2.35 2.43
CA ASP A 161 26.41 1.33 1.77
C ASP A 161 26.71 0.08 2.62
N GLY A 162 27.32 0.25 3.81
CA GLY A 162 27.69 -0.89 4.66
C GLY A 162 26.49 -1.70 5.17
N PHE A 163 25.35 -1.04 5.38
CA PHE A 163 24.12 -1.71 5.81
C PHE A 163 23.41 -2.42 4.65
N ALA A 164 23.58 -1.96 3.41
CA ALA A 164 23.03 -2.62 2.23
C ALA A 164 23.63 -4.03 2.05
N GLU A 165 24.92 -4.18 2.34
CA GLU A 165 25.63 -5.46 2.34
C GLU A 165 25.08 -6.39 3.43
N ASP A 166 25.03 -5.92 4.69
CA ASP A 166 24.47 -6.68 5.83
C ASP A 166 23.03 -7.16 5.58
N VAL A 167 22.20 -6.27 5.03
CA VAL A 167 20.82 -6.59 4.65
C VAL A 167 20.83 -7.67 3.57
N THR A 168 21.60 -7.51 2.49
CA THR A 168 21.66 -8.48 1.40
C THR A 168 22.11 -9.86 1.88
N GLU A 169 23.16 -9.93 2.69
CA GLU A 169 23.67 -11.18 3.26
C GLU A 169 22.64 -11.87 4.17
N SER A 170 21.83 -11.10 4.90
CA SER A 170 20.75 -11.66 5.74
C SER A 170 19.64 -12.37 4.93
N PHE A 171 19.55 -12.09 3.64
CA PHE A 171 18.67 -12.80 2.70
C PHE A 171 19.33 -14.01 2.06
N LEU A 172 20.61 -14.26 2.30
CA LEU A 172 21.32 -15.41 1.77
C LEU A 172 21.46 -16.50 2.83
N LYS A 173 21.35 -17.76 2.40
CA LYS A 173 21.70 -18.93 3.20
C LYS A 173 22.54 -19.86 2.35
N GLU A 174 23.65 -20.33 2.91
CA GLU A 174 24.45 -21.38 2.29
C GLU A 174 23.85 -22.76 2.62
N GLU A 175 23.53 -23.55 1.60
CA GLU A 175 23.14 -24.95 1.74
C GLU A 175 23.98 -25.83 0.80
N LYS A 176 24.71 -26.79 1.38
CA LYS A 176 25.53 -27.77 0.63
C LYS A 176 26.56 -27.14 -0.32
N GLY A 177 27.10 -25.96 0.02
CA GLY A 177 28.09 -25.25 -0.79
C GLY A 177 27.49 -24.37 -1.90
N GLU A 178 26.16 -24.18 -1.92
CA GLU A 178 25.46 -23.26 -2.82
C GLU A 178 24.73 -22.17 -2.03
N TRP A 179 24.82 -20.92 -2.49
CA TRP A 179 24.10 -19.79 -1.90
C TRP A 179 22.66 -19.75 -2.44
N GLN A 180 21.70 -19.73 -1.52
CA GLN A 180 20.27 -19.60 -1.83
C GLN A 180 19.71 -18.31 -1.23
N VAL A 181 18.83 -17.66 -1.98
CA VAL A 181 18.05 -16.53 -1.45
C VAL A 181 16.93 -17.09 -0.58
N LEU A 182 16.98 -16.79 0.71
CA LEU A 182 15.89 -17.03 1.63
C LEU A 182 14.68 -16.20 1.16
N GLY A 183 13.64 -16.89 0.69
CA GLY A 183 12.47 -16.32 0.03
C GLY A 183 12.09 -14.92 0.51
N VAL A 184 12.07 -13.98 -0.45
CA VAL A 184 11.34 -12.72 -0.29
C VAL A 184 9.88 -13.15 -0.17
N CYS A 185 9.28 -12.97 1.01
CA CYS A 185 7.86 -13.22 1.18
C CYS A 185 7.14 -12.12 0.39
N LEU A 186 6.96 -12.34 -0.92
CA LEU A 186 6.05 -11.57 -1.74
C LEU A 186 4.66 -12.00 -1.29
N ILE A 187 4.04 -11.16 -0.47
CA ILE A 187 2.66 -11.35 -0.05
C ILE A 187 1.83 -11.08 -1.31
N TYR A 188 1.46 -12.15 -2.02
CA TYR A 188 0.51 -12.13 -3.14
C TYR A 188 -0.93 -12.19 -2.64
#